data_AF-A0A537P566-F1
#
_entry.id   AF-A0A537P566-F1
#
_cell.length_a   1.000
_cell.length_b   1.000
_cell.length_c   1.000
_cell.angle_alpha   90.00
_cell.angle_beta   90.00
_cell.angle_gamma   90.00
#
_symmetry.space_group_name_H-M   'P 1'
#
loop_
_entity.id
_entity.type
_entity.pdbx_description
1 polymer ?
#
loop_
_entity_poly.entity_id
_entity_poly.type
_entity_poly.pdbx_seq_one_letter_code
_entity_poly.pdbx_strand_id
1 'polypeptide(L)'
;MRAQLSRGGCSLYPGSEKSRQGLAASFEATLRDRLALAVTKTLVLELAVAGRARLLKGDTPEARFSFFGDCLKDPAFAARLLAQYPVLVRRCIGIASSWEQASRSLLARIAVSGSKLISVFFANEHPGALASVEVSGDVHNRGQATHILSFESGARLVYKPRPMAMERCYYDFVAWLNDRGLDPELKVVRTLDEGAFGWMEFVPVAPCGTHAEINRFFARIGTHLALTSLLGGTDLHSDNVVAHGEHPVPADLETLFHADPSPENLSGATARGWAVLRHSVVRTLMLPEARGFS
;
A
#
# COMPACT_ATOMS: atom_id res chain seq x y z
N MET A 1 3.16 -17.19 -12.33
CA MET A 1 1.79 -16.60 -12.31
C MET A 1 0.83 -17.24 -13.30
N ARG A 2 1.11 -17.25 -14.62
CA ARG A 2 0.17 -17.77 -15.64
C ARG A 2 -0.31 -19.21 -15.36
N ALA A 3 0.61 -20.10 -14.97
CA ALA A 3 0.30 -21.48 -14.59
C ALA A 3 -0.55 -21.61 -13.30
N GLN A 4 -0.53 -20.59 -12.42
CA GLN A 4 -1.33 -20.56 -11.20
C GLN A 4 -2.75 -20.07 -11.48
N LEU A 5 -2.89 -19.10 -12.39
CA LEU A 5 -4.19 -18.61 -12.88
C LEU A 5 -4.93 -19.64 -13.74
N SER A 6 -4.20 -20.57 -14.39
CA SER A 6 -4.80 -21.64 -15.20
C SER A 6 -5.21 -22.89 -14.42
N ARG A 7 -4.81 -23.01 -13.14
CA ARG A 7 -5.29 -24.10 -12.26
C ARG A 7 -6.69 -23.74 -11.79
N GLY A 8 -7.69 -24.14 -12.57
CA GLY A 8 -9.10 -23.89 -12.31
C GLY A 8 -9.50 -24.39 -10.92
N GLY A 9 -10.09 -23.50 -10.12
CA GLY A 9 -10.53 -23.82 -8.76
C GLY A 9 -11.01 -22.60 -7.98
N CYS A 10 -10.48 -21.41 -8.29
CA CYS A 10 -10.99 -20.14 -7.73
C CYS A 10 -11.92 -19.46 -8.74
N SER A 11 -13.19 -19.24 -8.36
CA SER A 11 -14.18 -18.55 -9.22
C SER A 11 -13.84 -17.08 -9.47
N LEU A 12 -13.01 -16.48 -8.61
CA LEU A 12 -12.53 -15.11 -8.74
C LEU A 12 -11.36 -14.97 -9.73
N TYR A 13 -10.86 -16.05 -10.32
CA TYR A 13 -9.79 -15.96 -11.33
C TYR A 13 -10.35 -15.76 -12.75
N PRO A 14 -9.63 -15.01 -13.60
CA PRO A 14 -10.03 -14.81 -14.99
C PRO A 14 -10.03 -16.12 -15.77
N GLY A 15 -11.17 -16.43 -16.42
CA GLY A 15 -11.34 -17.62 -17.26
C GLY A 15 -10.70 -17.48 -18.65
N SER A 16 -10.77 -16.29 -19.26
CA SER A 16 -10.23 -16.05 -20.61
C SER A 16 -8.73 -15.79 -20.60
N GLU A 17 -8.03 -16.17 -21.68
CA GLU A 17 -6.61 -15.86 -21.86
C GLU A 17 -6.35 -14.35 -21.90
N LYS A 18 -7.23 -13.59 -22.56
CA LYS A 18 -7.14 -12.12 -22.63
C LYS A 18 -7.21 -11.48 -21.23
N SER A 19 -8.15 -11.91 -20.39
CA SER A 19 -8.29 -11.41 -19.02
C SER A 19 -7.09 -11.84 -18.15
N ARG A 20 -6.56 -13.06 -18.35
CA ARG A 20 -5.31 -13.52 -17.69
C ARG A 20 -4.10 -12.67 -18.07
N GLN A 21 -4.00 -12.24 -19.32
CA GLN A 21 -2.94 -11.34 -19.79
C GLN A 21 -3.07 -9.93 -19.20
N GLY A 22 -4.30 -9.38 -19.16
CA GLY A 22 -4.56 -8.09 -18.52
C GLY A 22 -4.18 -8.08 -17.04
N LEU A 23 -4.57 -9.11 -16.30
CA LEU A 23 -4.19 -9.28 -14.90
C LEU A 23 -2.67 -9.44 -14.74
N ALA A 24 -2.01 -10.25 -15.57
CA ALA A 24 -0.56 -10.40 -15.52
C ALA A 24 0.17 -9.07 -15.77
N ALA A 25 -0.31 -8.27 -16.72
CA ALA A 25 0.25 -6.96 -17.02
C ALA A 25 0.17 -5.99 -15.82
N SER A 26 -0.91 -6.06 -15.01
CA SER A 26 -1.01 -5.20 -13.82
C SER A 26 0.05 -5.52 -12.77
N PHE A 27 0.35 -6.81 -12.55
CA PHE A 27 1.45 -7.21 -11.67
C PHE A 27 2.83 -6.84 -12.25
N GLU A 28 3.02 -7.03 -13.57
CA GLU A 28 4.29 -6.73 -14.26
C GLU A 28 4.59 -5.22 -14.23
N ALA A 29 3.58 -4.35 -14.26
CA ALA A 29 3.74 -2.91 -14.11
C ALA A 29 4.44 -2.57 -12.78
N THR A 30 3.99 -3.16 -11.67
CA THR A 30 4.62 -2.97 -10.36
C THR A 30 6.09 -3.41 -10.34
N LEU A 31 6.41 -4.55 -10.98
CA LEU A 31 7.80 -5.01 -11.06
C LEU A 31 8.66 -4.02 -11.85
N ARG A 32 8.15 -3.52 -12.97
CA ARG A 32 8.83 -2.55 -13.83
C ARG A 32 9.16 -1.29 -13.06
N ASP A 33 8.22 -0.74 -12.30
CA ASP A 33 8.43 0.49 -11.53
C ASP A 33 9.49 0.30 -10.45
N ARG A 34 9.46 -0.82 -9.73
CA ARG A 34 10.46 -1.16 -8.70
C ARG A 34 11.85 -1.35 -9.29
N LEU A 35 11.95 -2.04 -10.43
CA LEU A 35 13.22 -2.23 -11.13
C LEU A 35 13.74 -0.90 -11.67
N ALA A 36 12.88 -0.07 -12.27
CA ALA A 36 13.23 1.26 -12.75
C ALA A 36 13.82 2.10 -11.61
N LEU A 37 13.13 2.20 -10.47
CA LEU A 37 13.62 2.92 -9.29
C LEU A 37 15.00 2.42 -8.82
N ALA A 38 15.26 1.12 -8.91
CA ALA A 38 16.54 0.54 -8.54
C ALA A 38 17.68 0.89 -9.50
N VAL A 39 17.42 0.98 -10.81
CA VAL A 39 18.44 1.17 -11.85
C VAL A 39 18.62 2.62 -12.28
N THR A 40 17.62 3.49 -12.08
CA THR A 40 17.59 4.87 -12.64
C THR A 40 18.86 5.65 -12.34
N LYS A 41 19.32 5.68 -11.09
CA LYS A 41 20.54 6.45 -10.73
C LYS A 41 21.78 5.95 -11.45
N THR A 42 21.91 4.64 -11.65
CA THR A 42 23.01 4.04 -12.41
C THR A 42 22.89 4.36 -13.90
N LEU A 43 21.71 4.27 -14.49
CA LEU A 43 21.50 4.61 -15.90
C LEU A 43 21.77 6.10 -16.19
N VAL A 44 21.38 6.99 -15.27
CA VAL A 44 21.69 8.43 -15.37
C VAL A 44 23.21 8.67 -15.32
N LEU A 45 23.93 7.96 -14.44
CA LEU A 45 25.38 8.02 -14.39
C LEU A 45 26.02 7.54 -15.70
N GLU A 46 25.61 6.38 -16.21
CA GLU A 46 26.14 5.79 -17.45
C GLU A 46 25.86 6.67 -18.67
N LEU A 47 24.68 7.29 -18.74
CA LEU A 47 24.35 8.27 -19.77
C LEU A 47 25.31 9.47 -19.70
N ALA A 48 25.59 9.99 -18.49
CA ALA A 48 26.51 11.10 -18.31
C ALA A 48 27.96 10.73 -18.68
N VAL A 49 28.41 9.52 -18.33
CA VAL A 49 29.73 9.00 -18.70
C VAL A 49 29.86 8.87 -20.22
N ALA A 50 28.89 8.23 -20.88
CA ALA A 50 28.86 8.08 -22.35
C ALA A 50 28.82 9.44 -23.06
N GLY A 51 28.10 10.42 -22.49
CA GLY A 51 28.06 11.79 -22.99
C GLY A 51 29.43 12.48 -22.92
N ARG A 52 30.13 12.39 -21.78
CA ARG A 52 31.49 12.96 -21.62
C ARG A 52 32.51 12.28 -22.54
N ALA A 53 32.37 10.99 -22.76
CA ALA A 53 33.20 10.22 -23.68
C ALA A 53 32.85 10.43 -25.17
N ARG A 54 31.84 11.26 -25.48
CA ARG A 54 31.35 11.54 -26.85
C ARG A 54 30.92 10.27 -27.61
N LEU A 55 30.38 9.29 -26.91
CA LEU A 55 29.92 8.01 -27.49
C LEU A 55 28.45 8.05 -27.94
N LEU A 56 27.69 9.05 -27.50
CA LEU A 56 26.26 9.21 -27.82
C LEU A 56 26.07 9.86 -29.19
N LYS A 57 25.14 9.31 -30.00
CA LYS A 57 24.74 9.89 -31.29
C LYS A 57 23.49 10.75 -31.14
N GLY A 58 23.43 11.87 -31.87
CA GLY A 58 22.28 12.77 -31.91
C GLY A 58 22.63 14.21 -31.53
N ASP A 59 22.04 15.15 -32.26
CA ASP A 59 22.35 16.58 -32.12
C ASP A 59 21.68 17.19 -30.88
N THR A 60 20.52 16.66 -30.46
CA THR A 60 19.77 17.13 -29.30
C THR A 60 19.94 16.22 -28.06
N PRO A 61 19.70 16.72 -26.83
CA PRO A 61 19.66 15.90 -25.63
C PRO A 61 18.71 14.70 -25.73
N GLU A 62 17.54 14.89 -26.34
CA GLU A 62 16.51 13.86 -26.52
C GLU A 62 16.97 12.77 -27.48
N ALA A 63 17.62 13.16 -28.59
CA ALA A 63 18.18 12.22 -29.54
C ALA A 63 19.30 11.36 -28.92
N ARG A 64 20.16 11.97 -28.08
CA ARG A 64 21.21 11.25 -27.35
C ARG A 64 20.64 10.30 -26.29
N PHE A 65 19.59 10.72 -25.58
CA PHE A 65 18.89 9.87 -24.64
C PHE A 65 18.25 8.66 -25.35
N SER A 66 17.57 8.89 -26.48
CA SER A 66 16.99 7.83 -27.31
C SER A 66 18.06 6.86 -27.80
N PHE A 67 19.19 7.36 -28.32
CA PHE A 67 20.30 6.54 -28.75
C PHE A 67 20.84 5.64 -27.63
N PHE A 68 21.02 6.20 -26.42
CA PHE A 68 21.42 5.41 -25.25
C PHE A 68 20.37 4.34 -24.90
N GLY A 69 19.08 4.69 -24.94
CA GLY A 69 17.98 3.75 -24.76
C GLY A 69 17.99 2.62 -25.78
N ASP A 70 18.35 2.89 -27.04
CA ASP A 70 18.50 1.87 -28.08
C ASP A 70 19.73 0.98 -27.84
N CYS A 71 20.85 1.54 -27.36
CA CYS A 71 22.00 0.74 -26.92
C CYS A 71 21.63 -0.24 -25.81
N LEU A 72 20.79 0.15 -24.86
CA LEU A 72 20.33 -0.73 -23.77
C LEU A 72 19.49 -1.92 -24.27
N LYS A 73 18.93 -1.86 -25.49
CA LYS A 73 18.20 -2.99 -26.10
C LYS A 73 19.15 -4.04 -26.67
N ASP A 74 20.42 -3.71 -26.92
CA ASP A 74 21.44 -4.70 -27.31
C ASP A 74 21.84 -5.55 -26.09
N PRO A 75 21.58 -6.88 -26.10
CA PRO A 75 21.92 -7.76 -24.99
C PRO A 75 23.40 -7.75 -24.63
N ALA A 76 24.30 -7.58 -25.61
CA ALA A 76 25.74 -7.58 -25.35
C ALA A 76 26.16 -6.30 -24.61
N PHE A 77 25.61 -5.14 -25.01
CA PHE A 77 25.82 -3.89 -24.30
C PHE A 77 25.23 -3.93 -22.89
N ALA A 78 23.97 -4.36 -22.75
CA ALA A 78 23.32 -4.49 -21.45
C ALA A 78 24.09 -5.42 -20.51
N ALA A 79 24.57 -6.57 -20.99
CA ALA A 79 25.36 -7.50 -20.20
C ALA A 79 26.68 -6.88 -19.70
N ARG A 80 27.40 -6.13 -20.55
CA ARG A 80 28.63 -5.43 -20.15
C ARG A 80 28.37 -4.34 -19.10
N LEU A 81 27.29 -3.58 -19.24
CA LEU A 81 26.89 -2.60 -18.24
C LEU A 81 26.56 -3.28 -16.91
N LEU A 82 25.73 -4.31 -16.93
CA LEU A 82 25.35 -5.05 -15.72
C LEU A 82 26.54 -5.74 -15.04
N ALA A 83 27.53 -6.21 -15.81
CA ALA A 83 28.77 -6.78 -15.27
C ALA A 83 29.62 -5.76 -14.49
N GLN A 84 29.53 -4.47 -14.80
CA GLN A 84 30.19 -3.40 -14.03
C GLN A 84 29.50 -3.13 -12.69
N TYR A 85 28.22 -3.49 -12.57
CA TYR A 85 27.39 -3.24 -11.38
C TYR A 85 26.82 -4.54 -10.78
N PRO A 86 27.67 -5.49 -10.34
CA PRO A 86 27.20 -6.80 -9.85
C PRO A 86 26.28 -6.70 -8.62
N VAL A 87 26.46 -5.67 -7.79
CA VAL A 87 25.58 -5.40 -6.64
C VAL A 87 24.20 -4.91 -7.09
N LEU A 88 24.12 -4.09 -8.16
CA LEU A 88 22.84 -3.67 -8.76
C LEU A 88 22.11 -4.87 -9.35
N VAL A 89 22.82 -5.75 -10.05
CA VAL A 89 22.26 -7.00 -10.59
C VAL A 89 21.66 -7.85 -9.48
N ARG A 90 22.43 -8.09 -8.40
CA ARG A 90 21.95 -8.84 -7.22
C ARG A 90 20.69 -8.19 -6.62
N ARG A 91 20.65 -6.86 -6.51
CA ARG A 91 19.48 -6.12 -6.04
C ARG A 91 18.26 -6.32 -6.94
N CYS A 92 18.44 -6.23 -8.26
CA CYS A 92 17.37 -6.43 -9.25
C CYS A 92 16.80 -7.86 -9.19
N ILE A 93 17.67 -8.87 -9.09
CA ILE A 93 17.27 -10.27 -8.89
C ILE A 93 16.46 -10.40 -7.59
N GLY A 94 16.94 -9.83 -6.48
CA GLY A 94 16.22 -9.85 -5.21
C GLY A 94 14.84 -9.20 -5.27
N ILE A 95 14.71 -8.07 -5.98
CA ILE A 95 13.42 -7.40 -6.23
C ILE A 95 12.50 -8.33 -7.03
N ALA A 96 12.98 -8.92 -8.13
CA ALA A 96 12.19 -9.80 -8.99
C ALA A 96 11.72 -11.06 -8.25
N SER A 97 12.61 -11.73 -7.50
CA SER A 97 12.26 -12.92 -6.71
C SER A 97 11.25 -12.60 -5.60
N SER A 98 11.44 -11.48 -4.90
CA SER A 98 10.51 -11.02 -3.86
C SER A 98 9.13 -10.69 -4.44
N TRP A 99 9.08 -10.00 -5.58
CA TRP A 99 7.85 -9.72 -6.29
C TRP A 99 7.13 -10.99 -6.74
N GLU A 100 7.86 -11.98 -7.29
CA GLU A 100 7.25 -13.23 -7.72
C GLU A 100 6.61 -13.96 -6.53
N GLN A 101 7.34 -14.07 -5.42
CA GLN A 101 6.84 -14.72 -4.20
C GLN A 101 5.61 -14.01 -3.64
N ALA A 102 5.64 -12.68 -3.56
CA ALA A 102 4.52 -11.87 -3.08
C ALA A 102 3.28 -12.03 -3.97
N SER A 103 3.47 -11.98 -5.30
CA SER A 103 2.38 -12.11 -6.28
C SER A 103 1.73 -13.50 -6.23
N ARG A 104 2.55 -14.56 -6.13
CA ARG A 104 2.04 -15.93 -5.97
C ARG A 104 1.31 -16.13 -4.66
N SER A 105 1.78 -15.49 -3.59
CA SER A 105 1.15 -15.53 -2.27
C SER A 105 -0.21 -14.84 -2.28
N LEU A 106 -0.30 -13.63 -2.86
CA LEU A 106 -1.58 -12.93 -3.03
C LEU A 106 -2.59 -13.80 -3.79
N LEU A 107 -2.20 -14.32 -4.96
CA LEU A 107 -3.10 -15.18 -5.74
C LEU A 107 -3.57 -16.38 -4.91
N ALA A 108 -2.65 -17.11 -4.26
CA ALA A 108 -3.02 -18.26 -3.43
C ALA A 108 -3.98 -17.87 -2.28
N ARG A 109 -3.78 -16.73 -1.65
CA ARG A 109 -4.62 -16.21 -0.56
C ARG A 109 -6.02 -15.81 -1.04
N ILE A 110 -6.16 -15.29 -2.27
CA ILE A 110 -7.48 -15.09 -2.91
C ILE A 110 -8.21 -16.42 -3.06
N ALA A 111 -7.51 -17.46 -3.54
CA ALA A 111 -8.12 -18.78 -3.72
C ALA A 111 -8.57 -19.40 -2.39
N VAL A 112 -7.78 -19.23 -1.33
CA VAL A 112 -8.14 -19.69 0.03
C VAL A 112 -9.36 -18.96 0.59
N SER A 113 -9.46 -17.65 0.35
CA SER A 113 -10.50 -16.82 0.98
C SER A 113 -11.78 -16.69 0.13
N GLY A 114 -11.78 -17.17 -1.11
CA GLY A 114 -12.73 -16.75 -2.15
C GLY A 114 -14.22 -16.77 -1.76
N SER A 115 -14.72 -17.85 -1.17
CA SER A 115 -16.12 -17.94 -0.73
C SER A 115 -16.44 -16.94 0.40
N LYS A 116 -15.52 -16.79 1.36
CA LYS A 116 -15.66 -15.81 2.45
C LYS A 116 -15.62 -14.38 1.92
N LEU A 117 -14.81 -14.10 0.89
CA LEU A 117 -14.78 -12.78 0.28
C LEU A 117 -16.14 -12.41 -0.32
N ILE A 118 -16.76 -13.35 -1.02
CA ILE A 118 -18.09 -13.19 -1.61
C ILE A 118 -19.15 -12.94 -0.52
N SER A 119 -19.12 -13.73 0.56
CA SER A 119 -20.10 -13.56 1.64
C SER A 119 -19.92 -12.27 2.43
N VAL A 120 -18.67 -11.88 2.75
CA VAL A 120 -18.38 -10.74 3.65
C VAL A 120 -18.46 -9.40 2.90
N PHE A 121 -17.87 -9.31 1.71
CA PHE A 121 -17.69 -8.02 1.04
C PHE A 121 -18.72 -7.76 -0.06
N PHE A 122 -19.29 -8.81 -0.65
CA PHE A 122 -20.12 -8.71 -1.85
C PHE A 122 -21.56 -9.21 -1.63
N ALA A 123 -22.03 -9.29 -0.39
CA ALA A 123 -23.41 -9.67 -0.07
C ALA A 123 -23.87 -11.01 -0.70
N ASN A 124 -22.94 -11.96 -0.84
CA ASN A 124 -23.12 -13.24 -1.54
C ASN A 124 -23.29 -13.14 -3.07
N GLU A 125 -23.11 -11.96 -3.66
CA GLU A 125 -23.07 -11.77 -5.11
C GLU A 125 -21.63 -11.90 -5.64
N HIS A 126 -21.47 -12.62 -6.75
CA HIS A 126 -20.14 -12.82 -7.33
C HIS A 126 -19.66 -11.53 -8.03
N PRO A 127 -18.51 -10.93 -7.67
CA PRO A 127 -18.06 -9.64 -8.24
C PRO A 127 -17.48 -9.75 -9.66
N GLY A 128 -17.60 -10.92 -10.29
CA GLY A 128 -16.86 -11.26 -11.51
C GLY A 128 -15.40 -11.66 -11.23
N ALA A 129 -14.61 -11.87 -12.27
CA ALA A 129 -13.22 -12.24 -12.11
C ALA A 129 -12.35 -11.05 -11.67
N LEU A 130 -11.20 -11.34 -11.05
CA LEU A 130 -10.17 -10.36 -10.76
C LEU A 130 -9.61 -9.79 -12.08
N ALA A 131 -9.82 -8.50 -12.28
CA ALA A 131 -9.44 -7.78 -13.49
C ALA A 131 -8.04 -7.17 -13.38
N SER A 132 -7.72 -6.57 -12.23
CA SER A 132 -6.42 -5.93 -11.99
C SER A 132 -6.04 -5.90 -10.51
N VAL A 133 -4.76 -5.68 -10.30
CA VAL A 133 -4.14 -5.48 -8.99
C VAL A 133 -3.27 -4.24 -9.04
N GLU A 134 -3.42 -3.39 -8.04
CA GLU A 134 -2.63 -2.17 -7.83
C GLU A 134 -1.94 -2.25 -6.46
N VAL A 135 -0.67 -1.83 -6.37
CA VAL A 135 0.01 -1.69 -5.09
C VAL A 135 -0.39 -0.38 -4.45
N SER A 136 -0.79 -0.43 -3.19
CA SER A 136 -1.12 0.74 -2.38
C SER A 136 -0.28 0.71 -1.11
N GLY A 137 0.45 1.79 -0.81
CA GLY A 137 1.33 1.87 0.34
C GLY A 137 2.71 1.22 0.15
N ASP A 138 3.43 1.13 1.25
CA ASP A 138 4.84 0.74 1.26
C ASP A 138 5.07 -0.77 1.10
N VAL A 139 6.27 -1.06 0.59
CA VAL A 139 6.72 -2.43 0.35
C VAL A 139 7.56 -2.89 1.53
N HIS A 140 7.09 -3.90 2.24
CA HIS A 140 7.73 -4.47 3.42
C HIS A 140 8.00 -5.97 3.25
N ASN A 141 8.67 -6.57 4.24
CA ASN A 141 8.79 -8.03 4.43
C ASN A 141 8.94 -8.85 3.14
N ARG A 142 10.07 -8.69 2.45
CA ARG A 142 10.39 -9.43 1.20
C ARG A 142 9.40 -9.16 0.06
N GLY A 143 9.06 -7.89 -0.16
CA GLY A 143 8.33 -7.45 -1.36
C GLY A 143 6.81 -7.44 -1.22
N GLN A 144 6.29 -7.78 -0.04
CA GLN A 144 4.87 -7.71 0.29
C GLN A 144 4.42 -6.25 0.44
N ALA A 145 3.20 -5.96 0.01
CA ALA A 145 2.60 -4.65 0.12
C ALA A 145 1.08 -4.81 0.25
N THR A 146 0.40 -3.76 0.68
CA THR A 146 -1.05 -3.66 0.55
C THR A 146 -1.40 -3.57 -0.94
N HIS A 147 -2.46 -4.26 -1.35
CA HIS A 147 -2.92 -4.25 -2.74
C HIS A 147 -4.40 -3.91 -2.83
N ILE A 148 -4.77 -3.08 -3.80
CA ILE A 148 -6.16 -2.87 -4.20
C ILE A 148 -6.46 -3.82 -5.36
N LEU A 149 -7.45 -4.67 -5.15
CA LEU A 149 -7.97 -5.60 -6.15
C LEU A 149 -9.18 -4.98 -6.82
N SER A 150 -9.23 -5.01 -8.15
CA SER A 150 -10.41 -4.59 -8.93
C SER A 150 -11.00 -5.80 -9.65
N PHE A 151 -12.31 -5.98 -9.54
CA PHE A 151 -13.05 -7.06 -10.18
C PHE A 151 -13.80 -6.56 -11.43
N GLU A 152 -14.22 -7.48 -12.30
CA GLU A 152 -14.93 -7.15 -13.56
C GLU A 152 -16.24 -6.39 -13.34
N SER A 153 -16.91 -6.53 -12.18
CA SER A 153 -18.08 -5.73 -11.83
C SER A 153 -17.76 -4.26 -11.51
N GLY A 154 -16.48 -3.89 -11.38
CA GLY A 154 -16.03 -2.61 -10.85
C GLY A 154 -15.90 -2.58 -9.32
N ALA A 155 -16.29 -3.66 -8.62
CA ALA A 155 -16.06 -3.80 -7.20
C ALA A 155 -14.56 -3.77 -6.88
N ARG A 156 -14.22 -3.25 -5.70
CA ARG A 156 -12.83 -3.17 -5.21
C ARG A 156 -12.70 -3.75 -3.80
N LEU A 157 -11.52 -4.30 -3.51
CA LEU A 157 -11.19 -4.90 -2.22
C LEU A 157 -9.73 -4.62 -1.88
N VAL A 158 -9.44 -4.35 -0.61
CA VAL A 158 -8.08 -4.16 -0.12
C VAL A 158 -7.56 -5.47 0.47
N TYR A 159 -6.37 -5.87 0.04
CA TYR A 159 -5.60 -6.97 0.58
C TYR A 159 -4.45 -6.43 1.41
N LYS A 160 -4.30 -6.92 2.64
CA LYS A 160 -3.12 -6.66 3.47
C LYS A 160 -2.38 -7.96 3.76
N PRO A 161 -1.07 -8.03 3.52
CA PRO A 161 -0.29 -9.26 3.68
C PRO A 161 0.11 -9.54 5.15
N ARG A 162 -0.72 -9.10 6.10
CA ARG A 162 -0.51 -9.15 7.54
C ARG A 162 -1.82 -9.41 8.29
N PRO A 163 -1.79 -9.82 9.57
CA PRO A 163 -2.99 -9.95 10.38
C PRO A 163 -3.82 -8.65 10.38
N MET A 164 -5.15 -8.80 10.41
CA MET A 164 -6.14 -7.71 10.43
C MET A 164 -6.93 -7.67 11.75
N ALA A 165 -6.44 -8.35 12.79
CA ALA A 165 -7.09 -8.41 14.10
C ALA A 165 -7.26 -7.03 14.74
N MET A 166 -6.31 -6.10 14.53
CA MET A 166 -6.38 -4.75 15.08
C MET A 166 -7.46 -3.91 14.40
N GLU A 167 -7.51 -3.90 13.07
CA GLU A 167 -8.58 -3.23 12.33
C GLU A 167 -9.95 -3.82 12.69
N ARG A 168 -10.05 -5.15 12.77
CA ARG A 168 -11.29 -5.82 13.17
C ARG A 168 -11.74 -5.37 14.56
N CYS A 169 -10.87 -5.44 15.56
CA CYS A 169 -11.18 -5.03 16.93
C CYS A 169 -11.58 -3.55 17.01
N TYR A 170 -10.89 -2.69 16.28
CA TYR A 170 -11.20 -1.27 16.20
C TYR A 170 -12.61 -1.03 15.62
N TYR A 171 -12.96 -1.66 14.50
CA TYR A 171 -14.27 -1.45 13.88
C TYR A 171 -15.41 -2.13 14.63
N ASP A 172 -15.17 -3.25 15.31
CA ASP A 172 -16.12 -3.84 16.24
C ASP A 172 -16.39 -2.87 17.42
N PHE A 173 -15.36 -2.20 17.93
CA PHE A 173 -15.51 -1.19 18.98
C PHE A 173 -16.23 0.07 18.48
N VAL A 174 -15.95 0.52 17.27
CA VAL A 174 -16.67 1.64 16.65
C VAL A 174 -18.15 1.32 16.48
N ALA A 175 -18.49 0.12 15.98
CA ALA A 175 -19.88 -0.33 15.86
C ALA A 175 -20.59 -0.29 17.22
N TRP A 176 -19.93 -0.81 18.26
CA TRP A 176 -20.46 -0.78 19.62
C TRP A 176 -20.68 0.65 20.15
N LEU A 177 -19.80 1.60 19.83
CA LEU A 177 -19.98 3.01 20.21
C LEU A 177 -21.15 3.66 19.47
N ASN A 178 -21.30 3.41 18.17
CA ASN A 178 -22.44 3.89 17.39
C ASN A 178 -23.75 3.39 17.99
N ASP A 179 -23.84 2.09 18.34
CA ASP A 179 -25.01 1.50 19.00
C ASP A 179 -25.32 2.13 20.38
N ARG A 180 -24.35 2.82 21.00
CA ARG A 180 -24.51 3.56 22.26
C ARG A 180 -24.86 5.04 22.07
N GLY A 181 -25.09 5.49 20.83
CA GLY A 181 -25.51 6.85 20.52
C GLY A 181 -24.34 7.82 20.30
N LEU A 182 -23.22 7.34 19.77
CA LEU A 182 -22.14 8.22 19.32
C LEU A 182 -22.63 9.14 18.19
N ASP A 183 -22.57 10.45 18.40
CA ASP A 183 -22.97 11.47 17.42
C ASP A 183 -21.84 12.52 17.24
N PRO A 184 -21.32 12.74 16.00
CA PRO A 184 -21.65 12.02 14.77
C PRO A 184 -21.13 10.57 14.75
N GLU A 185 -21.95 9.64 14.25
CA GLU A 185 -21.57 8.23 14.07
C GLU A 185 -20.35 8.08 13.17
N LEU A 186 -19.48 7.12 13.46
CA LEU A 186 -18.31 6.81 12.63
C LEU A 186 -18.64 5.70 11.61
N LYS A 187 -18.02 5.76 10.42
CA LYS A 187 -18.17 4.68 9.43
C LYS A 187 -17.47 3.42 9.95
N VAL A 188 -18.23 2.32 10.02
CA VAL A 188 -17.68 0.98 10.25
C VAL A 188 -17.23 0.41 8.91
N VAL A 189 -15.99 -0.09 8.85
CA VAL A 189 -15.44 -0.75 7.66
C VAL A 189 -15.40 -2.24 7.88
N ARG A 190 -15.89 -3.00 6.90
CA ARG A 190 -15.81 -4.46 6.94
C ARG A 190 -14.38 -4.93 6.82
N THR A 191 -14.02 -5.91 7.64
CA THR A 191 -12.70 -6.55 7.64
C THR A 191 -12.85 -8.07 7.69
N LEU A 192 -11.86 -8.78 7.18
CA LEU A 192 -11.75 -10.23 7.29
C LEU A 192 -10.30 -10.57 7.65
N ASP A 193 -10.10 -11.05 8.87
CA ASP A 193 -8.81 -11.53 9.34
C ASP A 193 -8.66 -13.04 9.09
N GLU A 194 -7.65 -13.43 8.31
CA GLU A 194 -7.26 -14.83 8.05
C GLU A 194 -5.99 -15.20 8.85
N GLY A 195 -5.68 -14.43 9.89
CA GLY A 195 -4.61 -14.68 10.86
C GLY A 195 -3.23 -14.26 10.37
N ALA A 196 -2.78 -14.72 9.20
CA ALA A 196 -1.47 -14.35 8.63
C ALA A 196 -1.55 -13.24 7.57
N PHE A 197 -2.77 -12.90 7.17
CA PHE A 197 -3.13 -11.90 6.17
C PHE A 197 -4.60 -11.52 6.39
N GLY A 198 -5.08 -10.49 5.70
CA GLY A 198 -6.49 -10.20 5.72
C GLY A 198 -6.94 -9.26 4.63
N TRP A 199 -8.22 -8.92 4.72
CA TRP A 199 -8.96 -8.17 3.71
C TRP A 199 -9.75 -7.06 4.37
N MET A 200 -9.92 -5.96 3.63
CA MET A 200 -10.65 -4.79 4.08
C MET A 200 -11.51 -4.26 2.93
N GLU A 201 -12.72 -3.79 3.26
CA GLU A 201 -13.56 -3.07 2.32
C GLU A 201 -12.77 -1.90 1.73
N PHE A 202 -12.83 -1.76 0.41
CA PHE A 202 -12.27 -0.59 -0.25
C PHE A 202 -13.16 0.63 -0.01
N VAL A 203 -12.60 1.66 0.61
CA VAL A 203 -13.28 2.95 0.81
C VAL A 203 -12.71 3.98 -0.18
N PRO A 204 -13.51 4.49 -1.14
CA PRO A 204 -13.03 5.49 -2.08
C PRO A 204 -12.84 6.85 -1.39
N VAL A 205 -11.86 7.63 -1.84
CA VAL A 205 -11.80 9.05 -1.50
C VAL A 205 -13.01 9.77 -2.10
N ALA A 206 -13.66 10.64 -1.33
CA ALA A 206 -14.78 11.45 -1.78
C ALA A 206 -14.75 12.83 -1.10
N PRO A 207 -15.09 13.93 -1.80
CA PRO A 207 -15.13 15.26 -1.20
C PRO A 207 -16.36 15.44 -0.30
N CYS A 208 -16.25 16.35 0.68
CA CYS A 208 -17.43 16.94 1.32
C CYS A 208 -18.15 17.88 0.34
N GLY A 209 -19.47 17.78 0.24
CA GLY A 209 -20.31 18.64 -0.59
C GLY A 209 -20.76 19.94 0.08
N THR A 210 -20.71 20.02 1.41
CA THR A 210 -21.19 21.19 2.17
C THR A 210 -20.28 21.56 3.34
N HIS A 211 -20.41 22.80 3.83
CA HIS A 211 -19.67 23.24 5.02
C HIS A 211 -20.08 22.48 6.29
N ALA A 212 -21.34 22.05 6.38
CA ALA A 212 -21.82 21.23 7.49
C ALA A 212 -21.16 19.83 7.49
N GLU A 213 -20.97 19.23 6.30
CA GLU A 213 -20.21 17.97 6.17
C GLU A 213 -18.75 18.13 6.60
N ILE A 214 -18.11 19.26 6.27
CA ILE A 214 -16.75 19.55 6.73
C ILE A 214 -16.69 19.63 8.26
N ASN A 215 -17.65 20.30 8.90
CA ASN A 215 -17.71 20.37 10.36
C ASN A 215 -17.87 18.98 10.99
N ARG A 216 -18.74 18.13 10.43
CA ARG A 216 -18.90 16.75 10.90
C ARG A 216 -17.65 15.91 10.64
N PHE A 217 -16.97 16.10 9.51
CA PHE A 217 -15.70 15.43 9.20
C PHE A 217 -14.66 15.69 10.30
N PHE A 218 -14.44 16.96 10.67
CA PHE A 218 -13.47 17.29 11.72
C PHE A 218 -13.92 16.89 13.12
N ALA A 219 -15.23 16.90 13.41
CA ALA A 219 -15.75 16.31 14.64
C ALA A 219 -15.40 14.82 14.73
N ARG A 220 -15.59 14.06 13.63
CA ARG A 220 -15.21 12.65 13.56
C ARG A 220 -13.70 12.42 13.63
N ILE A 221 -12.88 13.30 13.04
CA ILE A 221 -11.42 13.30 13.25
C ILE A 221 -11.11 13.38 14.75
N GLY A 222 -11.77 14.30 15.47
CA GLY A 222 -11.63 14.44 16.93
C GLY A 222 -11.98 13.16 17.68
N THR A 223 -13.06 12.48 17.27
CA THR A 223 -13.41 11.17 17.84
C THR A 223 -12.35 10.12 17.56
N HIS A 224 -11.88 9.98 16.32
CA HIS A 224 -10.79 9.06 15.96
C HIS A 224 -9.51 9.34 16.73
N LEU A 225 -9.16 10.62 16.95
CA LEU A 225 -8.03 11.03 17.75
C LEU A 225 -8.15 10.54 19.20
N ALA A 226 -9.32 10.74 19.81
CA ALA A 226 -9.60 10.29 21.17
C ALA A 226 -9.53 8.77 21.29
N LEU A 227 -10.13 8.02 20.35
CA LEU A 227 -10.09 6.56 20.32
C LEU A 227 -8.67 6.03 20.14
N THR A 228 -7.92 6.59 19.19
CA THR A 228 -6.54 6.18 18.93
C THR A 228 -5.64 6.48 20.14
N SER A 229 -5.82 7.63 20.78
CA SER A 229 -5.11 7.98 22.01
C SER A 229 -5.44 7.02 23.15
N LEU A 230 -6.72 6.65 23.32
CA LEU A 230 -7.18 5.72 24.35
C LEU A 230 -6.58 4.32 24.15
N LEU A 231 -6.54 3.86 22.90
CA LEU A 231 -6.02 2.54 22.52
C LEU A 231 -4.49 2.54 22.37
N GLY A 232 -3.81 3.63 22.72
CA GLY A 232 -2.36 3.74 22.68
C GLY A 232 -1.77 3.64 21.28
N GLY A 233 -2.53 4.01 20.25
CA GLY A 233 -2.11 3.99 18.85
C GLY A 233 -1.07 5.03 18.50
N THR A 234 -0.24 4.70 17.53
CA THR A 234 0.75 5.60 16.90
C THR A 234 0.52 5.63 15.39
N ASP A 235 1.10 6.58 14.67
CA ASP A 235 1.18 6.53 13.20
C ASP A 235 -0.14 6.64 12.42
N LEU A 236 -1.15 7.31 12.99
CA LEU A 236 -2.40 7.64 12.28
C LEU A 236 -2.29 9.02 11.62
N HIS A 237 -1.29 9.20 10.75
CA HIS A 237 -1.10 10.43 9.98
C HIS A 237 -2.10 10.55 8.82
N SER A 238 -2.11 11.71 8.15
CA SER A 238 -3.04 12.01 7.05
C SER A 238 -3.07 10.94 5.96
N ASP A 239 -1.92 10.35 5.62
CA ASP A 239 -1.86 9.34 4.56
C ASP A 239 -2.48 7.99 4.96
N ASN A 240 -2.67 7.75 6.27
CA ASN A 240 -3.31 6.55 6.82
C ASN A 240 -4.81 6.76 7.11
N VAL A 241 -5.38 7.92 6.72
CA VAL A 241 -6.80 8.24 6.85
C VAL A 241 -7.41 8.57 5.49
N VAL A 242 -8.37 7.77 5.06
CA VAL A 242 -9.12 8.02 3.82
C VAL A 242 -10.21 9.05 4.08
N ALA A 243 -10.16 10.18 3.37
CA ALA A 243 -11.23 11.18 3.40
C ALA A 243 -12.40 10.73 2.50
N HIS A 244 -13.47 10.22 3.09
CA HIS A 244 -14.65 9.71 2.38
C HIS A 244 -15.90 10.54 2.72
N GLY A 245 -16.10 11.64 1.98
CA GLY A 245 -17.16 12.59 2.28
C GLY A 245 -16.97 13.17 3.67
N GLU A 246 -18.00 13.14 4.50
CA GLU A 246 -17.92 13.55 5.91
C GLU A 246 -17.32 12.50 6.85
N HIS A 247 -16.84 11.35 6.34
CA HIS A 247 -16.27 10.27 7.13
C HIS A 247 -14.76 10.15 6.91
N PRO A 248 -13.92 10.55 7.89
CA PRO A 248 -12.52 10.16 7.92
C PRO A 248 -12.41 8.68 8.31
N VAL A 249 -11.75 7.86 7.49
CA VAL A 249 -11.68 6.42 7.70
C VAL A 249 -10.24 5.98 7.94
N PRO A 250 -9.87 5.54 9.16
CA PRO A 250 -8.57 4.95 9.43
C PRO A 250 -8.33 3.72 8.56
N ALA A 251 -7.36 3.77 7.65
CA ALA A 251 -7.06 2.68 6.74
C ALA A 251 -5.97 1.76 7.27
N ASP A 252 -5.07 2.25 8.13
CA ASP A 252 -4.02 1.46 8.76
C ASP A 252 -4.04 1.59 10.28
N LEU A 253 -4.23 0.46 10.97
CA LEU A 253 -4.38 0.39 12.43
C LEU A 253 -3.46 -0.66 13.05
N GLU A 254 -2.40 -1.08 12.35
CA GLU A 254 -1.45 -2.08 12.87
C GLU A 254 -0.65 -1.61 14.09
N THR A 255 -0.63 -0.30 14.30
CA THR A 255 0.10 0.41 15.34
C THR A 255 -0.77 0.72 16.58
N LEU A 256 -1.98 0.17 16.67
CA LEU A 256 -2.79 0.20 17.90
C LEU A 256 -2.13 -0.65 19.00
N PHE A 257 -2.34 -0.27 20.27
CA PHE A 257 -1.79 -0.93 21.46
C PHE A 257 -0.25 -1.03 21.47
N HIS A 258 0.43 -0.12 20.78
CA HIS A 258 1.89 -0.16 20.68
C HIS A 258 2.55 0.04 22.04
N ALA A 259 3.29 -0.97 22.50
CA ALA A 259 4.15 -0.89 23.68
C ALA A 259 5.39 -0.07 23.33
N ASP A 260 5.41 1.17 23.78
CA ASP A 260 6.49 2.10 23.48
C ASP A 260 7.59 1.97 24.57
N PRO A 261 8.79 1.44 24.27
CA PRO A 261 9.83 1.33 25.27
C PRO A 261 10.36 2.72 25.64
N SER A 262 10.52 2.99 26.94
CA SER A 262 11.20 4.22 27.38
C SER A 262 12.61 4.24 26.80
N PRO A 263 13.05 5.33 26.13
CA PRO A 263 14.44 5.46 25.73
C PRO A 263 15.33 5.31 26.95
N GLU A 264 16.35 4.43 26.84
CA GLU A 264 17.17 4.02 27.99
C GLU A 264 17.97 5.17 28.62
N ASN A 265 18.15 6.29 27.90
CA ASN A 265 19.04 7.40 28.27
C ASN A 265 18.30 8.70 28.64
N LEU A 266 17.00 8.66 28.93
CA LEU A 266 16.26 9.85 29.36
C LEU A 266 16.26 10.01 30.88
N SER A 267 16.65 11.20 31.37
CA SER A 267 16.62 11.54 32.79
C SER A 267 16.12 12.97 33.04
N GLY A 268 15.83 13.29 34.29
CA GLY A 268 15.48 14.64 34.73
C GLY A 268 14.27 15.25 34.00
N ALA A 269 14.40 16.52 33.60
CA ALA A 269 13.33 17.25 32.92
C ALA A 269 12.97 16.67 31.55
N THR A 270 13.95 16.14 30.81
CA THR A 270 13.75 15.55 29.49
C THR A 270 12.89 14.30 29.56
N ALA A 271 13.13 13.42 30.54
CA ALA A 271 12.28 12.24 30.78
C ALA A 271 10.83 12.63 31.08
N ARG A 272 10.62 13.67 31.90
CA ARG A 272 9.26 14.17 32.21
C ARG A 272 8.57 14.77 30.98
N GLY A 273 9.29 15.60 30.20
CA GLY A 273 8.75 16.19 28.98
C GLY A 273 8.37 15.12 27.95
N TRP A 274 9.21 14.09 27.80
CA TRP A 274 8.93 12.95 26.95
C TRP A 274 7.69 12.18 27.40
N ALA A 275 7.56 11.89 28.70
CA ALA A 275 6.38 11.21 29.23
C ALA A 275 5.08 12.02 28.98
N VAL A 276 5.12 13.34 29.15
CA VAL A 276 3.97 14.22 28.88
C VAL A 276 3.56 14.15 27.40
N LEU A 277 4.51 14.31 26.48
CA LEU A 277 4.23 14.23 25.04
C LEU A 277 3.70 12.84 24.65
N ARG A 278 4.29 11.79 25.21
CA ARG A 278 3.93 10.40 24.96
C ARG A 278 2.51 10.05 25.42
N HIS A 279 2.07 10.59 26.56
CA HIS A 279 0.71 10.40 27.07
C HIS A 279 -0.29 11.40 26.49
N SER A 280 0.12 12.21 25.52
CA SER A 280 -0.75 13.16 24.84
C SER A 280 -1.21 12.65 23.47
N VAL A 281 -2.24 13.31 22.95
CA VAL A 281 -2.78 13.08 21.60
C VAL A 281 -1.76 13.30 20.48
N VAL A 282 -0.65 14.01 20.73
CA VAL A 282 0.42 14.25 19.74
C VAL A 282 1.04 12.93 19.27
N ARG A 283 1.13 11.93 20.15
CA ARG A 283 1.69 10.60 19.83
C ARG A 283 0.93 9.87 18.71
N THR A 284 -0.33 10.21 18.50
CA THR A 284 -1.15 9.58 17.44
C THR A 284 -0.68 9.95 16.03
N LEU A 285 0.07 11.05 15.88
CA LEU A 285 0.45 11.67 14.59
C LEU A 285 -0.72 12.15 13.72
N MET A 286 -1.93 12.20 14.29
CA MET A 286 -3.13 12.67 13.59
C MET A 286 -3.28 14.20 13.62
N LEU A 287 -2.60 14.87 14.57
CA LEU A 287 -2.54 16.33 14.61
C LEU A 287 -1.58 16.85 13.54
N PRO A 288 -1.95 17.91 12.80
CA PRO A 288 -1.07 18.48 11.80
C PRO A 288 0.19 19.04 12.46
N GLU A 289 1.35 18.60 11.98
CA GLU A 289 2.61 19.25 12.32
C GLU A 289 2.84 20.40 11.34
N ALA A 290 3.34 21.53 11.85
CA ALA A 290 3.92 22.55 11.00
C ALA A 290 5.23 21.99 10.40
N ARG A 291 5.11 21.15 9.37
CA ARG A 291 6.25 20.83 8.52
C ARG A 291 6.65 22.14 7.87
N GLY A 292 7.74 22.73 8.35
CA GLY A 292 8.32 23.90 7.73
C GLY A 292 8.45 23.63 6.24
N PHE A 293 7.84 24.48 5.43
CA PHE A 293 8.12 24.50 3.99
C PHE A 293 9.63 24.72 3.85
N SER A 294 10.36 23.65 3.50
CA SER A 294 11.77 23.69 3.10
C SER A 294 11.88 23.53 1.60
#